data_AF-A0A1B2Z1V5-F1
#
_entry.id   AF-A0A1B2Z1V5-F1
#
_cell.length_a   1.000
_cell.length_b   1.000
_cell.length_c   1.000
_cell.angle_alpha   90.00
_cell.angle_beta   90.00
_cell.angle_gamma   90.00
#
_symmetry.space_group_name_H-M   'P 1'
#
loop_
_entity.id
_entity.type
_entity.pdbx_description
1 polymer ?
#
loop_
_entity_poly.entity_id
_entity_poly.type
_entity_poly.pdbx_seq_one_letter_code
_entity_poly.pdbx_strand_id
1 'polypeptide(L)'
;MKKLIYLFLALLIFACSSDDSSDDSSDDSNQLFLEKYDGIVWQRLPLSNDYDIRIAFINSSNSITQYGDDEGEEVYCTTYPIEGTINFPDDGIQTSSIQEETENSLSILFQFDDGEYVDSYIAVYTVTSDGSSYTLTQTRNYDEYEDVIYNRTDYDVCF
;
A
#
# COMPACT_ATOMS: atom_id res chain seq x y z
N MET A 1 -51.25 6.28 -0.77
CA MET A 1 -50.36 7.21 -0.04
C MET A 1 -48.95 7.02 -0.55
N LYS A 2 -48.28 8.14 -0.88
CA LYS A 2 -46.99 8.26 -1.58
C LYS A 2 -45.84 7.60 -0.82
N LYS A 3 -44.88 7.00 -1.54
CA LYS A 3 -43.44 7.37 -1.52
C LYS A 3 -42.80 6.97 -2.86
N LEU A 4 -42.92 7.89 -3.82
CA LEU A 4 -41.99 8.04 -4.95
C LEU A 4 -40.75 8.74 -4.40
N ILE A 5 -39.55 8.21 -4.65
CA ILE A 5 -38.27 8.92 -4.84
C ILE A 5 -37.18 7.84 -4.92
N TYR A 6 -36.83 7.44 -6.14
CA TYR A 6 -35.52 6.91 -6.50
C TYR A 6 -35.29 7.33 -7.96
N LEU A 7 -35.09 8.63 -8.14
CA LEU A 7 -34.63 9.23 -9.38
C LEU A 7 -33.77 10.42 -8.99
N PHE A 8 -32.46 10.21 -8.83
CA PHE A 8 -31.41 11.24 -8.93
C PHE A 8 -30.05 10.57 -8.67
N LEU A 9 -29.46 9.99 -9.72
CA LEU A 9 -28.00 9.99 -9.89
C LEU A 9 -27.67 9.72 -11.37
N ALA A 10 -28.02 10.69 -12.21
CA ALA A 10 -27.47 10.82 -13.54
C ALA A 10 -26.90 12.23 -13.66
N LEU A 11 -25.60 12.27 -13.95
CA LEU A 11 -24.88 13.36 -14.61
C LEU A 11 -24.79 14.70 -13.86
N LEU A 12 -23.64 14.91 -13.22
CA LEU A 12 -22.90 16.16 -13.41
C LEU A 12 -21.40 15.90 -13.67
N ILE A 13 -21.07 15.93 -14.97
CA ILE A 13 -19.94 16.64 -15.62
C ILE A 13 -18.52 16.56 -15.05
N PHE A 14 -17.62 15.96 -15.84
CA PHE A 14 -16.56 16.72 -16.50
C PHE A 14 -16.47 16.34 -17.98
N ALA A 15 -16.96 17.23 -18.83
CA ALA A 15 -16.54 17.32 -20.22
C ALA A 15 -15.82 18.67 -20.36
N CYS A 16 -14.52 18.65 -20.61
CA CYS A 16 -13.84 19.75 -21.28
C CYS A 16 -13.19 19.19 -22.54
N SER A 17 -13.88 19.44 -23.64
CA SER A 17 -13.44 19.30 -25.02
C SER A 17 -12.50 20.45 -25.36
N SER A 18 -11.38 20.17 -26.06
CA SER A 18 -11.19 20.58 -27.47
C SER A 18 -9.72 20.65 -27.89
N ASP A 19 -9.48 20.05 -29.07
CA ASP A 19 -8.57 20.41 -30.18
C ASP A 19 -7.04 20.57 -29.97
N ASP A 20 -6.34 19.60 -30.58
CA ASP A 20 -5.40 19.75 -31.71
C ASP A 20 -4.27 20.78 -31.56
N SER A 21 -3.04 20.29 -31.32
CA SER A 21 -1.79 20.67 -32.02
C SER A 21 -0.56 20.03 -31.35
N SER A 22 0.01 19.04 -32.04
CA SER A 22 1.46 18.74 -32.22
C SER A 22 2.48 18.91 -31.08
N ASP A 23 3.23 17.82 -30.86
CA ASP A 23 4.64 17.75 -30.42
C ASP A 23 4.95 18.27 -29.01
N ASP A 24 4.91 17.37 -28.02
CA ASP A 24 6.15 16.90 -27.41
C ASP A 24 5.89 15.60 -26.62
N SER A 25 6.73 14.61 -26.88
CA SER A 25 6.78 13.34 -26.18
C SER A 25 7.02 13.52 -24.67
N SER A 26 5.99 13.30 -23.86
CA SER A 26 6.12 12.94 -22.46
C SER A 26 5.09 11.86 -22.15
N ASP A 27 5.54 10.61 -22.03
CA ASP A 27 4.76 9.52 -21.47
C ASP A 27 4.34 9.92 -20.04
N ASP A 28 3.18 10.57 -19.90
CA ASP A 28 2.43 10.61 -18.65
C ASP A 28 1.97 9.17 -18.39
N SER A 29 2.89 8.35 -17.88
CA SER A 29 2.59 6.98 -17.56
C SER A 29 1.57 6.99 -16.42
N ASN A 30 0.31 6.65 -16.72
CA ASN A 30 -0.77 6.40 -15.75
C ASN A 30 -0.49 5.14 -14.90
N GLN A 31 0.73 5.01 -14.37
CA GLN A 31 1.15 3.88 -13.55
C GLN A 31 0.40 3.90 -12.22
N LEU A 32 -0.05 2.72 -11.80
CA LEU A 32 -0.62 2.53 -10.47
C LEU A 32 0.49 2.33 -9.43
N PHE A 33 0.14 2.40 -8.14
CA PHE A 33 1.09 2.36 -7.02
C PHE A 33 2.08 1.21 -7.12
N LEU A 34 1.58 -0.01 -7.30
CA LEU A 34 2.41 -1.22 -7.34
C LEU A 34 3.35 -1.21 -8.53
N GLU A 35 2.92 -0.70 -9.68
CA GLU A 35 3.77 -0.56 -10.87
C GLU A 35 4.87 0.49 -10.66
N LYS A 36 4.52 1.63 -10.06
CA LYS A 36 5.41 2.76 -9.86
C LYS A 36 6.48 2.51 -8.79
N TYR A 37 6.10 1.80 -7.73
CA TYR A 37 6.95 1.56 -6.55
C TYR A 37 7.44 0.11 -6.43
N ASP A 38 7.35 -0.66 -7.52
CA ASP A 38 7.82 -2.05 -7.59
C ASP A 38 9.29 -2.17 -7.18
N GLY A 39 9.56 -3.03 -6.20
CA GLY A 39 10.90 -3.31 -5.70
C GLY A 39 11.58 -2.17 -4.93
N ILE A 40 10.91 -1.03 -4.70
CA ILE A 40 11.47 0.03 -3.87
C ILE A 40 11.43 -0.35 -2.39
N VAL A 41 12.58 -0.26 -1.74
CA VAL A 41 12.72 -0.52 -0.32
C VAL A 41 12.48 0.74 0.51
N TRP A 42 11.57 0.61 1.48
CA TRP A 42 11.20 1.63 2.44
C TRP A 42 11.62 1.21 3.85
N GLN A 43 12.47 2.00 4.51
CA GLN A 43 12.93 1.74 5.87
C GLN A 43 12.15 2.57 6.89
N ARG A 44 11.63 1.90 7.91
CA ARG A 44 10.81 2.49 8.98
C ARG A 44 11.60 3.51 9.80
N LEU A 45 10.94 4.60 10.16
CA LEU A 45 11.42 5.61 11.09
C LEU A 45 10.66 5.55 12.43
N PRO A 46 11.29 6.02 13.53
CA PRO A 46 12.71 6.38 13.63
C PRO A 46 13.60 5.15 13.44
N LEU A 47 14.83 5.38 12.99
CA LEU A 47 15.83 4.31 12.91
C LEU A 47 16.08 3.76 14.31
N SER A 48 16.02 2.44 14.45
CA SER A 48 16.37 1.76 15.69
C SER A 48 17.84 1.38 15.65
N ASN A 49 18.50 1.37 16.81
CA ASN A 49 19.86 0.85 16.88
C ASN A 49 19.88 -0.69 16.84
N ASP A 50 18.78 -1.31 17.26
CA ASP A 50 18.69 -2.75 17.52
C ASP A 50 17.79 -3.47 16.52
N TYR A 51 16.86 -2.76 15.85
CA TYR A 51 15.90 -3.44 14.96
C TYR A 51 15.34 -2.53 13.87
N ASP A 52 15.90 -2.67 12.68
CA ASP A 52 15.42 -1.98 11.50
C ASP A 52 14.33 -2.81 10.82
N ILE A 53 13.22 -2.17 10.44
CA ILE A 53 12.18 -2.80 9.63
C ILE A 53 12.14 -2.12 8.28
N ARG A 54 12.13 -2.92 7.22
CA ARG A 54 11.95 -2.46 5.86
C ARG A 54 10.82 -3.22 5.18
N ILE A 55 10.21 -2.54 4.21
CA ILE A 55 9.16 -3.11 3.37
C ILE A 55 9.44 -2.81 1.90
N ALA A 56 9.02 -3.70 1.02
CA ALA A 56 9.00 -3.50 -0.42
C ALA A 56 7.71 -4.05 -1.01
N PHE A 57 7.14 -3.34 -1.97
CA PHE A 57 5.98 -3.79 -2.74
C PHE A 57 6.46 -4.50 -4.00
N ILE A 58 5.92 -5.69 -4.27
CA ILE A 58 6.34 -6.52 -5.41
C ILE A 58 5.14 -6.71 -6.32
N ASN A 59 5.16 -6.00 -7.44
CA ASN A 59 4.08 -5.97 -8.43
C ASN A 59 3.87 -7.34 -9.08
N SER A 60 4.95 -8.04 -9.45
CA SER A 60 4.85 -9.32 -10.17
C SER A 60 4.13 -10.42 -9.38
N SER A 61 4.12 -10.33 -8.05
CA SER A 61 3.52 -11.32 -7.15
C SER A 61 2.35 -10.77 -6.33
N ASN A 62 1.94 -9.51 -6.53
CA ASN A 62 0.95 -8.82 -5.71
C ASN A 62 1.19 -9.07 -4.22
N SER A 63 2.37 -8.65 -3.74
CA SER A 63 2.80 -8.93 -2.36
C SER A 63 3.59 -7.79 -1.75
N ILE A 64 3.66 -7.80 -0.42
CA ILE A 64 4.58 -6.98 0.36
C ILE A 64 5.62 -7.91 0.97
N THR A 65 6.90 -7.63 0.71
CA THR A 65 8.01 -8.25 1.42
C THR A 65 8.35 -7.38 2.62
N GLN A 66 8.36 -7.98 3.81
CA GLN A 66 8.85 -7.35 5.03
C GLN A 66 10.13 -8.05 5.46
N TYR A 67 11.10 -7.28 5.88
CA TYR A 67 12.33 -7.82 6.44
C TYR A 67 12.87 -6.91 7.51
N GLY A 68 13.62 -7.50 8.42
CA GLY A 68 14.27 -6.73 9.45
C GLY A 68 15.62 -7.28 9.83
N ASP A 69 16.46 -6.35 10.25
CA ASP A 69 17.83 -6.60 10.65
C ASP A 69 17.97 -6.30 12.14
N ASP A 70 18.74 -7.14 12.83
CA ASP A 70 19.18 -6.95 14.22
C ASP A 70 20.69 -6.78 14.21
N GLU A 71 21.17 -5.65 14.73
CA GLU A 71 22.57 -5.23 14.68
C GLU A 71 23.24 -5.30 13.28
N GLY A 72 22.44 -5.19 12.21
CA GLY A 72 22.90 -5.25 10.82
C GLY A 72 23.00 -6.67 10.23
N GLU A 73 22.51 -7.68 10.94
CA GLU A 73 22.31 -9.04 10.42
C GLU A 73 20.82 -9.27 10.11
N GLU A 74 20.51 -9.83 8.94
CA GLU A 74 19.14 -10.15 8.53
C GLU A 74 18.54 -11.19 9.48
N VAL A 75 17.42 -10.85 10.13
CA VAL A 75 16.70 -11.73 11.06
C VAL A 75 15.58 -12.47 10.37
N TYR A 76 14.86 -11.80 9.47
CA TYR A 76 13.75 -12.38 8.73
C TYR A 76 13.54 -11.66 7.41
N CYS A 77 13.09 -12.43 6.43
CA CYS A 77 12.61 -11.96 5.14
C CYS A 77 11.33 -12.74 4.80
N THR A 78 10.19 -12.07 4.86
CA THR A 78 8.90 -12.72 4.68
C THR A 78 8.02 -11.94 3.71
N THR A 79 7.53 -12.63 2.69
CA THR A 79 6.62 -12.07 1.69
C THR A 79 5.19 -12.48 2.00
N TYR A 80 4.30 -11.48 2.04
CA TYR A 80 2.87 -11.65 2.26
C TYR A 80 2.08 -11.21 1.03
N PRO A 81 1.22 -12.05 0.43
CA PRO A 81 0.29 -11.60 -0.59
C PRO A 81 -0.63 -10.50 -0.05
N ILE A 82 -0.91 -9.50 -0.87
CA ILE A 82 -1.85 -8.42 -0.55
C ILE A 82 -3.26 -8.63 -1.12
N GLU A 83 -3.43 -9.72 -1.86
CA GLU A 83 -4.70 -10.21 -2.39
C GLU A 83 -4.82 -11.71 -2.13
N GLY A 84 -5.94 -12.14 -1.55
CA GLY A 84 -6.24 -13.55 -1.29
C GLY A 84 -6.12 -13.95 0.18
N THR A 85 -6.05 -15.26 0.42
CA THR A 85 -6.15 -15.86 1.76
C THR A 85 -4.97 -16.77 2.04
N ILE A 86 -4.33 -16.56 3.20
CA ILE A 86 -3.24 -17.39 3.72
C ILE A 86 -3.76 -18.10 4.97
N ASN A 87 -3.41 -19.38 5.12
CA ASN A 87 -3.63 -20.13 6.35
C ASN A 87 -2.28 -20.33 7.05
N PHE A 88 -2.13 -19.69 8.20
CA PHE A 88 -1.05 -19.90 9.15
C PHE A 88 -1.50 -20.99 10.13
N PRO A 89 -0.88 -22.19 10.09
CA PRO A 89 -1.35 -23.34 10.87
C PRO A 89 -1.51 -23.08 12.38
N ASP A 90 -0.70 -22.18 12.93
CA ASP A 90 -0.67 -21.84 14.35
C ASP A 90 -1.39 -20.50 14.68
N ASP A 91 -1.56 -19.62 13.69
CA ASP A 91 -2.08 -18.23 13.88
C ASP A 91 -3.40 -17.95 13.15
N GLY A 92 -3.98 -18.95 12.48
CA GLY A 92 -5.26 -18.83 11.79
C GLY A 92 -5.20 -18.40 10.34
N ILE A 93 -6.24 -17.73 9.88
CA ILE A 93 -6.42 -17.32 8.49
C ILE A 93 -6.27 -15.81 8.40
N GLN A 94 -5.42 -15.35 7.49
CA GLN A 94 -5.37 -13.95 7.06
C GLN A 94 -5.93 -13.83 5.64
N THR A 95 -6.89 -12.94 5.44
CA THR A 95 -7.33 -12.52 4.10
C THR A 95 -6.96 -11.07 3.85
N SER A 96 -6.44 -10.79 2.67
CA SER A 96 -6.04 -9.45 2.25
C SER A 96 -6.73 -9.07 0.93
N SER A 97 -7.14 -7.82 0.80
CA SER A 97 -7.68 -7.29 -0.44
C SER A 97 -7.44 -5.80 -0.62
N ILE A 98 -6.97 -5.41 -1.80
CA ILE A 98 -6.80 -4.04 -2.26
C ILE A 98 -8.18 -3.40 -2.38
N GLN A 99 -8.39 -2.32 -1.63
CA GLN A 99 -9.62 -1.54 -1.64
C GLN A 99 -9.58 -0.42 -2.67
N GLU A 100 -8.40 0.21 -2.82
CA GLU A 100 -8.16 1.31 -3.73
C GLU A 100 -6.68 1.38 -4.08
N GLU A 101 -6.39 1.72 -5.32
CA GLU A 101 -5.03 1.95 -5.80
C GLU A 101 -5.03 3.17 -6.73
N THR A 102 -4.13 4.10 -6.44
CA THR A 102 -3.85 5.29 -7.24
C THR A 102 -2.35 5.33 -7.53
N GLU A 103 -1.86 6.31 -8.27
CA GLU A 103 -0.42 6.45 -8.53
C GLU A 103 0.42 6.52 -7.24
N ASN A 104 -0.08 7.18 -6.18
CA ASN A 104 0.70 7.48 -4.97
C ASN A 104 0.07 6.97 -3.67
N SER A 105 -1.02 6.21 -3.75
CA SER A 105 -1.68 5.63 -2.59
C SER A 105 -2.21 4.22 -2.86
N LEU A 106 -1.99 3.31 -1.91
CA LEU A 106 -2.48 1.94 -1.90
C LEU A 106 -3.22 1.66 -0.59
N SER A 107 -4.48 1.23 -0.68
CA SER A 107 -5.33 0.88 0.47
C SER A 107 -5.61 -0.62 0.48
N ILE A 108 -5.33 -1.29 1.59
CA ILE A 108 -5.45 -2.74 1.73
C ILE A 108 -6.24 -3.07 2.99
N LEU A 109 -7.30 -3.85 2.82
CA LEU A 109 -8.03 -4.47 3.93
C LEU A 109 -7.30 -5.75 4.34
N PHE A 110 -7.00 -5.89 5.63
CA PHE A 110 -6.54 -7.11 6.26
C PHE A 110 -7.62 -7.64 7.19
N GLN A 111 -7.93 -8.93 7.11
CA GLN A 111 -8.87 -9.64 7.97
C GLN A 111 -8.18 -10.86 8.57
N PHE A 112 -8.37 -11.08 9.86
CA PHE A 112 -7.77 -12.17 10.63
C PHE A 112 -8.86 -12.99 11.30
N ASP A 113 -8.69 -14.31 11.31
CA ASP A 113 -9.55 -15.26 12.00
C ASP A 113 -8.70 -16.42 12.52
N ASP A 114 -8.45 -16.47 13.83
CA ASP A 114 -7.71 -17.56 14.49
C ASP A 114 -8.62 -18.66 15.06
N GLY A 115 -9.93 -18.59 14.80
CA GLY A 115 -10.95 -19.48 15.34
C GLY A 115 -11.48 -19.09 16.72
N GLU A 116 -10.83 -18.17 17.43
CA GLU A 116 -11.30 -17.58 18.70
C GLU A 116 -11.61 -16.09 18.56
N TYR A 117 -10.80 -15.38 17.78
CA TYR A 117 -10.85 -13.94 17.55
C TYR A 117 -10.89 -13.64 16.05
N VAL A 118 -11.76 -12.69 15.68
CA VAL A 118 -11.91 -12.18 14.32
C VAL A 118 -11.77 -10.66 14.36
N ASP A 119 -10.86 -10.14 13.55
CA ASP A 119 -10.61 -8.69 13.46
C ASP A 119 -10.26 -8.27 12.04
N SER A 120 -10.35 -6.97 11.77
CA SER A 120 -9.95 -6.41 10.49
C SER A 120 -9.50 -4.96 10.61
N TYR A 121 -8.54 -4.58 9.79
CA TYR A 121 -8.11 -3.20 9.64
C TYR A 121 -7.79 -2.87 8.18
N ILE A 122 -7.84 -1.59 7.83
CA ILE A 122 -7.39 -1.04 6.56
C ILE A 122 -6.06 -0.35 6.82
N ALA A 123 -5.03 -0.74 6.08
CA ALA A 123 -3.77 0.01 6.00
C ALA A 123 -3.76 0.84 4.71
N VAL A 124 -3.43 2.12 4.83
CA VAL A 124 -3.24 3.02 3.69
C VAL A 124 -1.78 3.42 3.62
N TYR A 125 -1.15 3.12 2.49
CA TYR A 125 0.23 3.47 2.18
C TYR A 125 0.20 4.66 1.22
N THR A 126 0.71 5.80 1.65
CA THR A 126 0.76 7.02 0.84
C THR A 126 2.19 7.48 0.65
N VAL A 127 2.62 7.61 -0.60
CA VAL A 127 3.94 8.16 -0.93
C VAL A 127 3.80 9.65 -1.24
N THR A 128 4.63 10.44 -0.58
CA THR A 128 4.77 11.89 -0.85
C THR A 128 6.20 12.19 -1.26
N SER A 129 6.39 13.23 -2.07
CA SER A 129 7.72 13.75 -2.41
C SER A 129 7.81 15.23 -2.12
N ASP A 130 8.94 15.65 -1.56
CA ASP A 130 9.31 17.05 -1.38
C ASP A 130 10.18 17.60 -2.54
N GLY A 131 10.33 16.80 -3.62
CA GLY A 131 11.18 17.11 -4.78
C GLY A 131 12.63 16.67 -4.64
N SER A 132 13.07 16.25 -3.44
CA SER A 132 14.43 15.72 -3.20
C SER A 132 14.41 14.28 -2.69
N SER A 133 13.35 13.89 -2.00
CA SER A 133 13.17 12.59 -1.39
C SER A 133 11.73 12.10 -1.54
N TYR A 134 11.53 10.81 -1.29
CA TYR A 134 10.21 10.21 -1.16
C TYR A 134 10.04 9.70 0.26
N THR A 135 8.87 9.97 0.83
CA THR A 135 8.45 9.48 2.14
C THR A 135 7.21 8.63 1.95
N LEU A 136 7.22 7.43 2.51
CA LEU A 136 6.04 6.57 2.59
C LEU A 136 5.44 6.68 3.98
N THR A 137 4.15 6.94 4.08
CA THR A 137 3.39 6.92 5.34
C THR A 137 2.40 5.77 5.30
N GLN A 138 2.40 4.95 6.34
CA GLN A 138 1.39 3.93 6.58
C GLN A 138 0.46 4.42 7.70
N THR A 139 -0.82 4.56 7.38
CA THR A 139 -1.88 4.81 8.37
C THR A 139 -2.73 3.56 8.53
N ARG A 140 -3.33 3.38 9.71
CA ARG A 140 -4.28 2.29 9.97
C ARG A 140 -5.57 2.87 10.51
N ASN A 141 -6.72 2.33 10.10
CA ASN A 141 -8.04 2.77 10.58
C ASN A 141 -8.37 2.28 12.00
N TYR A 142 -7.35 2.10 12.84
CA TYR A 142 -7.45 1.62 14.20
C TYR A 142 -6.89 2.71 15.11
N ASP A 143 -7.77 3.35 15.89
CA ASP A 143 -7.53 4.64 16.57
C ASP A 143 -6.35 4.64 17.57
N GLU A 144 -5.79 3.48 17.90
CA GLU A 144 -4.70 3.33 18.86
C GLU A 144 -3.29 3.31 18.23
N TYR A 145 -3.17 3.26 16.90
CA TYR A 145 -1.86 3.20 16.24
C TYR A 145 -1.45 4.55 15.66
N GLU A 146 -0.22 4.97 15.98
CA GLU A 146 0.42 6.11 15.32
C GLU A 146 0.78 5.77 13.87
N ASP A 147 0.79 6.81 13.03
CA ASP A 147 1.25 6.70 11.64
C ASP A 147 2.70 6.23 11.60
N VAL A 148 2.98 5.24 10.75
CA VAL A 148 4.34 4.73 10.56
C VAL A 148 4.95 5.40 9.34
N ILE A 149 6.09 6.05 9.53
CA ILE A 149 6.81 6.76 8.47
C ILE A 149 7.96 5.88 7.98
N TYR A 150 8.21 5.89 6.68
CA TYR A 150 9.32 5.20 6.06
C TYR A 150 10.05 6.11 5.08
N ASN A 151 11.37 5.98 5.03
CA ASN A 151 12.20 6.61 4.03
C ASN A 151 12.60 5.62 2.94
N ARG A 152 12.65 6.10 1.69
CA ARG A 152 13.24 5.33 0.60
C ARG A 152 14.71 5.06 0.86
N THR A 153 15.17 3.88 0.48
CA THR A 153 16.57 3.45 0.60
C THR A 153 17.12 2.91 -0.72
N ASP A 154 18.43 2.67 -0.74
CA ASP A 154 19.15 2.03 -1.86
C ASP A 154 19.42 0.54 -1.60
N TYR A 155 18.78 -0.07 -0.58
CA TYR A 155 18.88 -1.50 -0.33
C TYR A 155 18.16 -2.30 -1.43
N ASP A 156 18.65 -3.51 -1.67
CA ASP A 156 17.94 -4.49 -2.49
C ASP A 156 16.82 -5.16 -1.68
N VAL A 157 15.79 -5.66 -2.37
CA VAL A 157 14.76 -6.49 -1.76
C VAL A 157 15.37 -7.85 -1.38
N CYS A 158 15.12 -8.32 -0.16
CA CYS A 158 15.48 -9.67 0.24
C CYS A 158 14.56 -10.70 -0.47
N PHE A 159 15.14 -11.80 -0.96
CA PHE A 159 14.43 -12.89 -1.62
C PHE A 159 15.04 -14.24 -1.22
#